data_AF-A0A961PJJ4-F1
#
_entry.id   AF-A0A961PJJ4-F1
#
_cell.length_a   1.000
_cell.length_b   1.000
_cell.length_c   1.000
_cell.angle_alpha   90.00
_cell.angle_beta   90.00
_cell.angle_gamma   90.00
#
_symmetry.space_group_name_H-M   'P 1'
#
loop_
_entity.id
_entity.type
_entity.pdbx_description
1 polymer ?
#
loop_
_entity_poly.entity_id
_entity_poly.type
_entity_poly.pdbx_seq_one_letter_code
_entity_poly.pdbx_strand_id
1 'polypeptide(L)' 'MPRELIRRETDIPSLEAAIHLLKYGPPRLARPPKGARADHPTTPVIMDLMNRLAVLKRQDEMGAGDNWTAMFGGFDAHSG' A
#
# COMPACT_ATOMS: atom_id res chain seq x y z
N MET A 1 -11.78 15.51 -1.57
CA MET A 1 -10.55 14.72 -1.32
C MET A 1 -9.85 14.52 -2.66
N PRO A 2 -8.69 15.16 -2.90
CA PRO A 2 -8.23 15.37 -4.27
C PRO A 2 -7.67 14.04 -4.80
N ARG A 3 -8.14 13.61 -5.98
CA ARG A 3 -7.81 12.30 -6.60
C ARG A 3 -6.31 11.96 -6.64
N GLU A 4 -5.44 12.95 -6.68
CA GLU A 4 -3.99 12.75 -6.62
C GLU A 4 -3.51 12.17 -5.29
N LEU A 5 -4.10 12.57 -4.15
CA LEU A 5 -3.79 11.97 -2.85
C LEU A 5 -4.20 10.50 -2.82
N ILE A 6 -5.39 10.20 -3.32
CA ILE A 6 -5.89 8.81 -3.43
C ILE A 6 -4.97 7.96 -4.32
N ARG A 7 -4.51 8.51 -5.47
CA ARG A 7 -3.58 7.82 -6.37
C ARG A 7 -2.23 7.55 -5.71
N ARG A 8 -1.70 8.49 -4.92
CA ARG A 8 -0.45 8.29 -4.17
C ARG A 8 -0.59 7.26 -3.06
N GLU A 9 -1.75 7.19 -2.41
CA GLU A 9 -2.08 6.18 -1.39
C GLU A 9 -2.30 4.76 -1.96
N THR A 10 -2.33 4.62 -3.29
CA THR A 10 -2.41 3.35 -4.01
C THR A 10 -1.13 2.99 -4.77
N ASP A 11 -0.13 3.88 -4.76
CA ASP A 11 1.15 3.66 -5.45
C ASP A 11 2.14 2.95 -4.52
N ILE A 12 2.35 1.65 -4.76
CA ILE A 12 3.23 0.79 -3.96
C ILE A 12 4.66 1.37 -3.84
N PRO A 13 5.33 1.79 -4.93
CA PRO A 13 6.64 2.44 -4.84
C PRO A 13 6.68 3.67 -3.94
N SER A 14 5.68 4.57 -4.03
CA SER A 14 5.60 5.74 -3.16
C SER A 14 5.44 5.36 -1.68
N LEU A 15 4.63 4.34 -1.37
CA LEU A 15 4.47 3.84 -0.01
C LEU A 15 5.77 3.24 0.54
N GLU A 16 6.50 2.46 -0.27
CA GLU A 16 7.78 1.89 0.11
C GLU A 16 8.85 2.97 0.36
N ALA A 17 8.91 4.00 -0.50
CA ALA A 17 9.80 5.14 -0.32
C ALA A 17 9.47 5.93 0.95
N ALA A 18 8.20 6.17 1.25
CA ALA A 18 7.77 6.86 2.46
C ALA A 18 8.14 6.07 3.73
N ILE A 19 7.93 4.74 3.73
CA ILE A 19 8.32 3.86 4.83
C ILE A 19 9.85 3.88 5.02
N HIS A 20 10.62 3.82 3.93
CA HIS A 20 12.07 3.87 3.98
C HIS A 20 12.56 5.20 4.58
N LEU A 21 12.00 6.32 4.13
CA LEU A 21 12.34 7.65 4.62
C LEU A 21 12.03 7.83 6.11
N LEU A 22 10.88 7.33 6.58
CA LEU A 22 10.51 7.39 7.99
C LEU A 22 11.30 6.41 8.87
N LYS A 23 11.94 5.39 8.30
CA LYS A 23 12.79 4.45 9.04
C LYS A 23 14.27 4.87 9.08
N TYR A 24 14.79 5.41 7.97
CA TYR A 24 16.22 5.59 7.74
C TYR A 24 16.59 6.98 7.22
N GLY A 25 15.62 7.88 7.07
CA GLY A 25 15.85 9.25 6.64
C GLY A 25 16.64 10.09 7.64
N PRO A 26 16.73 11.41 7.40
CA PRO A 26 17.46 12.31 8.27
C PRO A 26 16.86 12.31 9.70
N PRO A 27 17.66 12.63 10.74
CA PRO A 27 17.24 12.51 12.15
C PRO A 27 15.97 13.29 12.53
N ARG A 28 15.62 14.33 11.79
CA ARG A 28 14.41 15.14 11.99
C ARG A 28 13.13 14.48 11.45
N LEU A 29 13.27 13.39 10.70
CA LEU A 29 12.20 12.74 9.96
C LEU A 29 12.14 11.23 10.26
N ALA A 30 13.30 10.61 10.46
CA ALA A 30 13.38 9.21 10.85
C ALA A 30 12.80 9.00 12.25
N ARG A 31 12.16 7.84 12.43
CA ARG A 31 11.65 7.43 13.74
C ARG A 31 12.80 7.30 14.75
N PRO A 32 12.53 7.54 16.03
CA PRO A 32 13.50 7.34 17.08
C PRO A 32 13.88 5.86 17.29
N PRO A 33 15.00 5.60 17.98
CA PRO A 33 15.44 4.25 18.34
C PRO A 33 14.39 3.51 19.17
N LYS A 34 14.47 2.16 19.21
CA LYS A 34 13.44 1.26 19.74
C LYS A 34 12.89 1.65 21.12
N GLY A 35 13.72 2.18 22.00
CA GLY A 35 13.32 2.60 23.36
C GLY A 35 12.48 3.86 23.46
N ALA A 36 12.39 4.68 22.41
CA ALA A 36 11.68 5.97 22.42
C ALA A 36 10.53 6.04 21.38
N ARG A 37 10.04 4.89 20.92
CA ARG A 37 9.05 4.81 19.83
C ARG A 37 7.60 4.96 20.27
N ALA A 38 7.29 4.60 21.51
CA ALA A 38 5.91 4.46 21.97
C ALA A 38 5.07 5.71 21.73
N ASP A 39 5.62 6.88 22.08
CA ASP A 39 4.91 8.17 22.01
C ASP A 39 5.34 9.01 20.80
N HIS A 40 6.18 8.49 19.90
CA HIS A 40 6.69 9.28 18.79
C HIS A 40 5.65 9.36 17.66
N PRO A 41 5.32 10.56 17.14
CA PRO A 41 4.25 10.77 16.17
C PRO A 41 4.46 10.02 14.84
N THR A 42 5.69 9.61 14.50
CA THR A 42 5.97 8.84 13.29
C THR A 42 5.61 7.36 13.41
N THR A 43 5.48 6.82 14.62
CA THR A 43 5.14 5.40 14.84
C THR A 43 3.77 5.04 14.27
N PRO A 44 2.66 5.74 14.61
CA PRO A 44 1.35 5.45 14.01
C PRO A 44 1.34 5.65 12.49
N VAL A 45 2.08 6.65 11.98
CA VAL A 45 2.20 6.89 10.52
C VAL A 45 2.86 5.71 9.80
N ILE A 46 3.95 5.17 10.34
CA ILE A 46 4.61 4.00 9.76
C ILE A 46 3.69 2.78 9.77
N MET A 47 2.93 2.58 10.87
CA MET A 47 2.00 1.47 10.97
C MET A 47 0.89 1.56 9.93
N ASP A 48 0.31 2.75 9.74
CA ASP A 48 -0.72 2.99 8.75
C ASP A 48 -0.22 2.71 7.32
N LEU A 49 0.97 3.22 6.97
CA LEU A 49 1.62 2.95 5.68
C LEU A 49 1.88 1.46 5.45
N MET A 50 2.35 0.73 6.47
CA MET A 50 2.59 -0.71 6.37
C MET A 50 1.29 -1.49 6.18
N ASN A 51 0.22 -1.12 6.89
CA ASN A 51 -1.10 -1.74 6.73
C ASN A 51 -1.65 -1.50 5.31
N ARG A 52 -1.52 -0.26 4.81
CA ARG A 52 -1.95 0.10 3.45
C ARG A 52 -1.19 -0.70 2.39
N LEU A 53 0.13 -0.81 2.54
CA LEU A 53 0.97 -1.60 1.65
C LEU A 53 0.56 -3.08 1.64
N ALA A 54 0.26 -3.65 2.81
CA ALA A 54 -0.18 -5.05 2.91
C ALA A 54 -1.53 -5.29 2.21
N VAL A 55 -2.48 -4.36 2.34
CA VAL A 55 -3.77 -4.43 1.63
C VAL A 55 -3.56 -4.39 0.11
N LEU A 56 -2.72 -3.49 -0.39
CA LEU A 56 -2.46 -3.36 -1.82
C LEU A 56 -1.75 -4.58 -2.41
N LYS A 57 -0.71 -5.10 -1.73
CA LYS A 57 -0.02 -6.32 -2.16
C LYS A 57 -0.97 -7.53 -2.20
N ARG A 58 -1.85 -7.65 -1.20
CA ARG A 58 -2.88 -8.71 -1.19
C ARG A 58 -3.89 -8.56 -2.34
N GLN A 59 -4.28 -7.34 -2.69
CA GLN A 59 -5.19 -7.10 -3.82
C GLN A 59 -4.55 -7.49 -5.16
N ASP A 60 -3.25 -7.25 -5.33
CA ASP A 60 -2.50 -7.66 -6.51
C ASP A 60 -2.37 -9.19 -6.61
N GLU A 61 -2.20 -9.87 -5.47
CA GLU A 61 -2.16 -11.33 -5.38
C GLU A 61 -3.53 -12.02 -5.55
N MET A 62 -4.63 -11.28 -5.35
CA MET A 62 -5.99 -11.78 -5.60
C MET A 62 -6.26 -11.74 -7.10
N GLY A 63 -5.85 -12.81 -7.79
CA GLY A 63 -6.32 -13.08 -9.15
C GLY A 63 -7.85 -13.07 -9.23
N ALA A 64 -8.37 -12.86 -10.43
CA ALA A 64 -9.79 -12.98 -10.71
C ALA A 64 -10.34 -14.31 -10.17
N GLY A 65 -11.13 -14.25 -9.09
CA GLY A 65 -11.73 -15.45 -8.51
C GLY A 65 -12.69 -16.11 -9.50
N ASP A 66 -12.96 -17.40 -9.33
CA ASP A 66 -13.78 -18.20 -10.24
C ASP A 66 -15.14 -17.55 -10.56
N ASN A 67 -15.75 -16.83 -9.60
CA ASN A 67 -16.98 -16.08 -9.83
C ASN A 67 -16.80 -14.87 -10.77
N TRP A 68 -15.69 -14.15 -10.67
CA TRP A 68 -15.38 -13.04 -11.58
C TRP A 68 -15.09 -13.58 -12.98
N THR A 69 -14.31 -14.66 -13.07
CA THR A 69 -13.99 -15.33 -14.34
C THR A 69 -15.24 -15.95 -15.00
N ALA A 70 -16.17 -16.49 -14.22
CA ALA A 70 -17.45 -17.00 -14.72
C ALA A 70 -18.38 -15.88 -15.26
N MET A 71 -18.33 -14.68 -14.66
CA MET A 71 -19.14 -13.55 -15.09
C MET A 71 -18.55 -12.76 -16.26
N PHE A 72 -17.21 -12.71 -16.38
CA PHE A 72 -16.52 -11.80 -17.32
C PHE A 72 -15.52 -12.48 -18.25
N GLY A 73 -15.12 -13.72 -17.99
CA GLY A 73 -14.12 -14.47 -18.79
C GLY A 73 -14.67 -15.11 -20.07
N GLY A 74 -15.96 -14.95 -20.37
CA GLY A 74 -16.62 -15.57 -21.52
C GLY A 74 -16.56 -14.80 -22.84
N PHE A 75 -15.78 -13.72 -22.94
CA PHE A 75 -15.81 -12.86 -24.14
C PHE A 75 -15.10 -13.43 -25.39
N ASP A 76 -14.34 -14.53 -25.28
CA ASP A 76 -13.58 -15.09 -26.42
C ASP A 76 -14.24 -16.30 -27.11
N ALA A 77 -15.50 -16.65 -26.82
CA ALA A 77 -16.16 -17.81 -27.42
C ALA A 77 -16.97 -17.51 -28.70
N HIS A 78 -17.07 -16.25 -29.13
CA HIS A 78 -17.86 -15.86 -30.31
C HIS A 78 -17.10 -14.90 -31.22
N SER A 79 -16.14 -15.43 -31.98
CA SER A 79 -15.79 -14.92 -33.30
C SER A 79 -15.65 -16.13 -34.20
N GLY A 80 -16.68 -16.35 -35.01
CA GLY A 80 -16.78 -17.43 -35.99
C GLY A 80 -15.94 -17.20 -37.24
#